data_AF-A0A443QKF6-F1
#
_entry.id   AF-A0A443QKF6-F1
#
_cell.length_a   1.000
_cell.length_b   1.000
_cell.length_c   1.000
_cell.angle_alpha   90.00
_cell.angle_beta   90.00
_cell.angle_gamma   90.00
#
_symmetry.space_group_name_H-M   'P 1'
#
loop_
_entity.id
_entity.type
_entity.pdbx_description
1 polymer ?
#
loop_
_entity_poly.entity_id
_entity_poly.type
_entity_poly.pdbx_seq_one_letter_code
_entity_poly.pdbx_strand_id
1 'polypeptide(L)'
;MKLCDFSRLAPSGRAKNEHEENLIRECFRRFATENSGLSAKDFLNLCESLFVDEDTNKPYNIPSAYQDYFFSKFNSKSDGLIGFDEFRYMWNNWIAKILWPRSALIVVDVQNDFISGSLAINEAEQIIPVINRLIEDVKFKQICYSHDWHPEDHISFIENVRLRKVVEINGKPLVTSSDRDPLAKVKVFDIVTFDLPPKIEQKMWPKHCVQNTSGAALHSDLKVESASFHIYK
;
A
#
# COMPACT_ATOMS: atom_id res chain seq x y z
N MET A 1 -1.20 -17.06 -30.27
CA MET A 1 -0.81 -15.90 -29.45
C MET A 1 0.62 -16.11 -28.98
N LYS A 2 1.46 -15.09 -29.08
CA LYS A 2 2.92 -15.25 -29.01
C LYS A 2 3.37 -14.77 -27.62
N LEU A 3 2.95 -15.46 -26.55
CA LEU A 3 3.24 -15.11 -25.16
C LEU A 3 4.75 -14.85 -24.99
N CYS A 4 5.08 -13.66 -24.51
CA CYS A 4 6.46 -13.27 -24.25
C CYS A 4 6.73 -13.51 -22.75
N ASP A 5 7.80 -14.24 -22.46
CA ASP A 5 8.23 -14.50 -21.09
C ASP A 5 9.00 -13.27 -20.57
N PHE A 6 8.29 -12.32 -19.98
CA PHE A 6 8.87 -11.11 -19.42
C PHE A 6 9.72 -11.36 -18.17
N SER A 7 9.66 -12.57 -17.58
CA SER A 7 10.46 -12.93 -16.39
C SER A 7 11.98 -13.01 -16.67
N ARG A 8 12.35 -13.21 -17.95
CA ARG A 8 13.75 -13.24 -18.41
C ARG A 8 14.36 -11.85 -18.56
N LEU A 9 13.54 -10.81 -18.51
CA LEU A 9 13.96 -9.43 -18.68
C LEU A 9 14.44 -8.91 -17.31
N ALA A 10 15.69 -8.46 -17.23
CA ALA A 10 16.37 -8.25 -15.95
C ALA A 10 15.73 -7.15 -15.08
N PRO A 11 15.77 -7.24 -13.73
CA PRO A 11 15.06 -6.34 -12.81
C PRO A 11 15.62 -4.92 -12.65
N SER A 12 16.55 -4.46 -13.51
CA SER A 12 17.26 -3.20 -13.26
C SER A 12 16.44 -2.00 -13.70
N GLY A 13 15.56 -1.51 -12.83
CA GLY A 13 14.84 -0.26 -13.02
C GLY A 13 15.79 0.92 -13.23
N ARG A 14 15.87 1.37 -14.49
CA ARG A 14 16.42 2.63 -15.08
C ARG A 14 17.52 2.34 -16.11
N ALA A 15 17.22 2.64 -17.37
CA ALA A 15 18.13 2.74 -18.51
C ALA A 15 19.48 3.36 -18.15
N LYS A 16 20.49 2.51 -17.96
CA LYS A 16 21.90 2.91 -17.80
C LYS A 16 22.90 2.00 -18.52
N ASN A 17 22.46 0.89 -19.14
CA ASN A 17 23.38 -0.18 -19.57
C ASN A 17 22.96 -0.75 -20.94
N GLU A 18 23.95 -1.14 -21.76
CA GLU A 18 23.78 -1.73 -23.11
C GLU A 18 22.83 -2.94 -23.15
N HIS A 19 22.75 -3.68 -22.04
CA HIS A 19 21.87 -4.82 -21.88
C HIS A 19 20.37 -4.46 -22.00
N GLU A 20 19.92 -3.39 -21.35
CA GLU A 20 18.50 -3.01 -21.36
C GLU A 20 18.08 -2.48 -22.74
N GLU A 21 18.96 -1.73 -23.42
CA GLU A 21 18.71 -1.30 -24.79
C GLU A 21 18.50 -2.49 -25.74
N ASN A 22 19.27 -3.57 -25.56
CA ASN A 22 19.09 -4.80 -26.32
C ASN A 22 17.74 -5.47 -26.02
N LEU A 23 17.29 -5.47 -24.77
CA LEU A 23 15.96 -5.98 -24.37
C LEU A 23 14.82 -5.18 -25.02
N ILE A 24 14.91 -3.84 -25.03
CA ILE A 24 13.92 -2.97 -25.68
C ILE A 24 13.83 -3.29 -27.18
N ARG A 25 14.99 -3.47 -27.84
CA ARG A 25 15.05 -3.82 -29.27
C ARG A 25 14.49 -5.21 -29.54
N GLU A 26 14.78 -6.19 -28.70
CA GLU A 26 14.24 -7.53 -28.84
C GLU A 26 12.73 -7.54 -28.68
N CYS A 27 12.20 -6.90 -27.63
CA CYS A 27 10.77 -6.77 -27.43
C CYS A 27 10.10 -6.02 -28.58
N PHE A 28 10.67 -4.90 -29.05
CA PHE A 28 10.14 -4.17 -30.19
C PHE A 28 10.05 -5.06 -31.44
N ARG A 29 11.15 -5.74 -31.82
CA ARG A 29 11.19 -6.65 -32.98
C ARG A 29 10.23 -7.84 -32.84
N ARG A 30 9.94 -8.24 -31.61
CA ARG A 30 9.08 -9.39 -31.31
C ARG A 30 7.60 -9.11 -31.60
N PHE A 31 7.19 -7.84 -31.51
CA PHE A 31 5.81 -7.39 -31.70
C PHE A 31 5.62 -6.54 -32.98
N ALA A 32 6.62 -5.79 -33.44
CA ALA A 32 6.55 -5.00 -34.66
C ALA A 32 6.53 -5.90 -35.92
N THR A 33 5.34 -6.25 -36.43
CA THR A 33 5.23 -7.18 -37.56
C THR A 33 5.43 -6.51 -38.93
N GLU A 34 5.22 -5.20 -39.03
CA GLU A 34 5.26 -4.47 -40.31
C GLU A 34 6.64 -3.91 -40.71
N ASN A 35 7.74 -4.34 -40.06
CA ASN A 35 9.12 -3.85 -40.25
C ASN A 35 9.36 -2.34 -40.04
N SER A 36 8.31 -1.52 -39.92
CA SER A 36 8.36 -0.05 -39.76
C SER A 36 7.89 0.46 -38.39
N GLY A 37 7.18 -0.35 -37.60
CA GLY A 37 6.65 0.03 -36.29
C GLY A 37 5.63 -0.97 -35.75
N LEU A 38 5.09 -0.71 -34.55
CA LEU A 38 3.93 -1.45 -34.05
C LEU A 38 2.66 -0.79 -34.58
N SER A 39 1.85 -1.55 -35.32
CA SER A 39 0.46 -1.18 -35.62
C SER A 39 -0.41 -1.20 -34.35
N ALA A 40 -1.64 -0.66 -34.43
CA ALA A 40 -2.61 -0.79 -33.33
C ALA A 40 -2.86 -2.25 -32.93
N LYS A 41 -2.86 -3.17 -33.91
CA LYS A 41 -2.98 -4.62 -33.69
C LYS A 41 -1.76 -5.20 -32.98
N ASP A 42 -0.55 -4.79 -33.36
CA ASP A 42 0.69 -5.22 -32.71
C ASP A 42 0.76 -4.74 -31.26
N PHE A 43 0.34 -3.49 -31.02
CA PHE A 43 0.22 -2.93 -29.69
C PHE A 43 -0.79 -3.70 -28.83
N LEU A 44 -1.94 -4.08 -29.38
CA LEU A 44 -2.89 -4.92 -28.66
C LEU A 44 -2.30 -6.28 -28.31
N ASN A 45 -1.63 -6.96 -29.26
CA ASN A 45 -0.94 -8.23 -28.99
C ASN A 45 0.10 -8.11 -27.87
N LEU A 46 0.80 -6.97 -27.79
CA LEU A 46 1.72 -6.66 -26.71
C LEU A 46 0.98 -6.54 -25.38
N CYS A 47 -0.11 -5.77 -25.33
CA CYS A 47 -0.91 -5.60 -24.12
C CYS A 47 -1.47 -6.93 -23.62
N GLU A 48 -2.01 -7.75 -24.53
CA GLU A 48 -2.52 -9.08 -24.17
C GLU A 48 -1.41 -10.05 -23.74
N SER A 49 -0.14 -9.78 -24.08
CA SER A 49 1.00 -10.55 -23.56
C SER A 49 1.48 -10.04 -22.20
N LEU A 50 1.25 -8.76 -21.88
CA LEU A 50 1.61 -8.13 -20.61
C LEU A 50 0.57 -8.37 -19.52
N PHE A 51 -0.71 -8.37 -19.88
CA PHE A 51 -1.83 -8.44 -18.97
C PHE A 51 -2.50 -9.81 -19.07
N VAL A 52 -1.85 -10.81 -18.49
CA VAL A 52 -2.30 -12.21 -18.48
C VAL A 52 -2.69 -12.60 -17.06
N ASP A 53 -3.81 -13.31 -16.95
CA ASP A 53 -4.23 -13.94 -15.72
C ASP A 53 -3.34 -15.16 -15.43
N GLU A 54 -2.64 -15.16 -14.29
CA GLU A 54 -1.63 -16.18 -13.98
C GLU A 54 -2.22 -17.59 -13.84
N ASP A 55 -3.45 -17.72 -13.34
CA ASP A 55 -4.11 -19.01 -13.12
C ASP A 55 -4.59 -19.65 -14.43
N THR A 56 -5.14 -18.82 -15.32
CA THR A 56 -5.75 -19.31 -16.58
C THR A 56 -4.83 -19.18 -17.79
N ASN A 57 -3.75 -18.40 -17.66
CA ASN A 57 -2.84 -18.01 -18.73
C ASN A 57 -3.57 -17.35 -19.92
N LYS A 58 -4.68 -16.66 -19.65
CA LYS A 58 -5.48 -15.93 -20.65
C LYS A 58 -5.29 -14.42 -20.49
N PRO A 59 -5.27 -13.66 -21.60
CA PRO A 59 -5.24 -12.21 -21.51
C PRO A 59 -6.51 -11.67 -20.85
N TYR A 60 -6.36 -10.62 -20.04
CA TYR A 60 -7.49 -9.84 -19.57
C TYR A 60 -8.19 -9.16 -20.75
N ASN A 61 -9.52 -9.08 -20.71
CA ASN A 61 -10.28 -8.37 -21.73
C ASN A 61 -10.00 -6.87 -21.63
N ILE A 62 -9.40 -6.30 -22.69
CA ILE A 62 -9.15 -4.85 -22.79
C ILE A 62 -10.30 -4.25 -23.60
N PRO A 63 -11.20 -3.43 -23.00
CA PRO A 63 -12.30 -2.83 -23.75
C PRO A 63 -11.79 -1.98 -24.91
N SER A 64 -12.46 -2.05 -26.06
CA SER A 64 -12.05 -1.36 -27.30
C SER A 64 -11.79 0.14 -27.11
N ALA A 65 -12.63 0.82 -26.31
CA ALA A 65 -12.46 2.23 -25.98
C ALA A 65 -11.10 2.57 -25.33
N TYR A 66 -10.50 1.63 -24.59
CA TYR A 66 -9.17 1.79 -24.00
C TYR A 66 -8.05 1.44 -24.98
N GLN A 67 -8.28 0.53 -25.94
CA GLN A 67 -7.26 0.11 -26.91
C GLN A 67 -6.79 1.30 -27.75
N ASP A 68 -7.74 2.04 -28.35
CA ASP A 68 -7.45 3.22 -29.16
C ASP A 68 -6.84 4.34 -28.31
N TYR A 69 -7.38 4.54 -27.11
CA TYR A 69 -6.86 5.54 -26.17
C TYR A 69 -5.39 5.26 -25.82
N PHE A 70 -5.04 4.04 -25.40
CA PHE A 70 -3.68 3.70 -25.03
C PHE A 70 -2.72 3.75 -26.22
N PHE A 71 -3.13 3.25 -27.38
CA PHE A 71 -2.33 3.35 -28.60
C PHE A 71 -2.00 4.80 -28.93
N SER A 72 -3.01 5.69 -28.90
CA SER A 72 -2.83 7.12 -29.18
C SER A 72 -1.89 7.84 -28.20
N LYS A 73 -1.71 7.33 -26.97
CA LYS A 73 -0.77 7.91 -25.99
C LYS A 73 0.70 7.70 -26.38
N PHE A 74 0.98 6.65 -27.15
CA PHE A 74 2.34 6.29 -27.53
C PHE A 74 2.62 6.57 -29.02
N ASN A 75 1.60 6.67 -29.87
CA ASN A 75 1.72 7.15 -31.24
C ASN A 75 1.71 8.70 -31.29
N SER A 76 2.81 9.29 -30.84
CA SER A 76 2.99 10.75 -30.79
C SER A 76 3.02 11.41 -32.16
N LYS A 77 3.51 10.70 -33.19
CA LYS A 77 3.55 11.16 -34.58
C LYS A 77 2.19 11.14 -35.27
N SER A 78 1.22 10.42 -34.72
CA SER A 78 -0.09 10.19 -35.30
C SER A 78 -0.03 9.59 -36.72
N ASP A 79 0.99 8.80 -37.01
CA ASP A 79 1.25 8.20 -38.33
C ASP A 79 0.69 6.77 -38.47
N GLY A 80 -0.04 6.29 -37.44
CA GLY A 80 -0.61 4.95 -37.40
C GLY A 80 0.35 3.86 -36.91
N LEU A 81 1.62 4.19 -36.62
CA LEU A 81 2.60 3.26 -36.08
C LEU A 81 3.26 3.80 -34.80
N ILE A 82 3.63 2.91 -33.88
CA ILE A 82 4.57 3.25 -32.79
C ILE A 82 5.97 2.88 -33.27
N GLY A 83 6.77 3.88 -33.60
CA GLY A 83 8.16 3.70 -34.01
C GLY A 83 9.07 3.28 -32.86
N PHE A 84 10.34 2.94 -33.14
CA PHE A 84 11.26 2.47 -32.10
C PHE A 84 11.49 3.49 -30.98
N ASP A 85 11.62 4.78 -31.29
CA ASP A 85 11.83 5.81 -30.26
C ASP A 85 10.59 6.01 -29.37
N GLU A 86 9.39 5.94 -29.94
CA GLU A 86 8.13 5.97 -29.21
C GLU A 86 7.94 4.72 -28.36
N PHE A 87 8.32 3.55 -28.89
CA PHE A 87 8.34 2.31 -28.13
C PHE A 87 9.34 2.37 -26.98
N ARG A 88 10.53 2.94 -27.20
CA ARG A 88 11.53 3.15 -26.15
C ARG A 88 11.00 4.08 -25.06
N TYR A 89 10.30 5.14 -25.45
CA TYR A 89 9.61 6.03 -24.50
C TYR A 89 8.54 5.28 -23.70
N MET A 90 7.68 4.51 -24.39
CA MET A 90 6.66 3.66 -23.79
C MET A 90 7.27 2.64 -22.82
N TRP A 91 8.38 2.01 -23.20
CA TRP A 91 9.08 1.06 -22.36
C TRP A 91 9.53 1.70 -21.04
N ASN A 92 10.28 2.79 -21.13
CA ASN A 92 10.86 3.46 -19.96
C ASN A 92 9.80 4.08 -19.04
N ASN A 93 8.65 4.47 -19.59
CA ASN A 93 7.63 5.19 -18.84
C ASN A 93 6.43 4.35 -18.43
N TRP A 94 6.23 3.19 -19.03
CA TRP A 94 5.08 2.33 -18.79
C TRP A 94 5.48 0.87 -18.59
N ILE A 95 5.97 0.16 -19.62
CA ILE A 95 6.21 -1.30 -19.57
C ILE A 95 7.17 -1.67 -18.43
N ALA A 96 8.33 -1.02 -18.34
CA ALA A 96 9.31 -1.33 -17.30
C ALA A 96 8.78 -1.02 -15.90
N LYS A 97 7.91 -0.01 -15.75
CA LYS A 97 7.34 0.38 -14.45
C LYS A 97 6.29 -0.60 -13.96
N ILE A 98 5.51 -1.19 -14.87
CA ILE A 98 4.48 -2.18 -14.51
C ILE A 98 5.10 -3.57 -14.29
N LEU A 99 6.16 -3.92 -15.01
CA LEU A 99 6.87 -5.19 -14.84
C LEU A 99 7.78 -5.18 -13.60
N TRP A 100 8.38 -4.03 -13.28
CA TRP A 100 9.30 -3.89 -12.14
C TRP A 100 8.91 -2.69 -11.27
N PRO A 101 7.75 -2.75 -10.60
CA PRO A 101 7.34 -1.69 -9.70
C PRO A 101 8.34 -1.58 -8.55
N ARG A 102 8.67 -0.35 -8.17
CA ARG A 102 9.39 -0.09 -6.90
C ARG A 102 8.34 -0.05 -5.80
N SER A 103 8.11 -1.20 -5.17
CA SER A 103 7.12 -1.37 -4.10
C SER A 103 7.76 -1.31 -2.71
N ALA A 104 6.96 -1.00 -1.70
CA ALA A 104 7.29 -1.13 -0.30
C ALA A 104 6.08 -1.71 0.45
N LEU A 105 6.34 -2.44 1.54
CA LEU A 105 5.31 -2.97 2.44
C LEU A 105 5.35 -2.20 3.76
N ILE A 106 4.20 -1.72 4.23
CA ILE A 106 4.06 -1.14 5.56
C ILE A 106 3.12 -2.03 6.36
N VAL A 107 3.67 -2.72 7.35
CA VAL A 107 2.95 -3.56 8.30
C VAL A 107 2.52 -2.68 9.46
N VAL A 108 1.21 -2.46 9.59
CA VAL A 108 0.66 -1.52 10.56
C VAL A 108 0.20 -2.25 11.81
N ASP A 109 0.84 -1.94 12.94
CA ASP A 109 0.35 -2.23 14.29
C ASP A 109 -0.03 -3.70 14.55
N VAL A 110 0.77 -4.63 14.02
CA VAL A 110 0.61 -6.07 14.30
C VAL A 110 1.24 -6.39 15.66
N GLN A 111 0.66 -5.79 16.71
CA GLN A 111 1.13 -5.82 18.09
C GLN A 111 0.24 -6.69 18.98
N ASN A 112 0.79 -7.15 20.09
CA ASN A 112 0.09 -8.05 21.01
C ASN A 112 -1.24 -7.49 21.51
N ASP A 113 -1.31 -6.21 21.86
CA ASP A 113 -2.55 -5.62 22.37
C ASP A 113 -3.70 -5.62 21.37
N PHE A 114 -3.43 -5.62 20.06
CA PHE A 114 -4.47 -5.71 19.04
C PHE A 114 -4.83 -7.15 18.64
N ILE A 115 -4.03 -8.13 19.06
CA ILE A 115 -4.24 -9.54 18.70
C ILE A 115 -4.80 -10.33 19.88
N SER A 116 -4.13 -10.29 21.02
CA SER A 116 -4.44 -11.11 22.20
C SER A 116 -4.44 -10.32 23.51
N GLY A 117 -4.12 -9.02 23.49
CA GLY A 117 -4.03 -8.18 24.67
C GLY A 117 -5.24 -7.25 24.88
N SER A 118 -4.97 -6.04 25.38
CA SER A 118 -5.99 -5.18 25.99
C SER A 118 -7.02 -4.58 25.03
N LEU A 119 -6.70 -4.54 23.73
CA LEU A 119 -7.58 -4.06 22.66
C LEU A 119 -7.68 -5.10 21.54
N ALA A 120 -7.75 -6.38 21.91
CA ALA A 120 -7.77 -7.49 20.98
C ALA A 120 -8.95 -7.37 20.00
N ILE A 121 -8.63 -7.47 18.71
CA ILE A 121 -9.59 -7.47 17.62
C ILE A 121 -9.92 -8.92 17.28
N ASN A 122 -11.21 -9.21 17.06
CA ASN A 122 -11.64 -10.55 16.70
C ASN A 122 -10.93 -11.03 15.42
N GLU A 123 -10.41 -12.26 15.45
CA GLU A 123 -9.73 -12.91 14.33
C GLU A 123 -8.44 -12.21 13.82
N ALA A 124 -7.89 -11.24 14.58
CA ALA A 124 -6.69 -10.51 14.17
C ALA A 124 -5.48 -11.41 13.95
N GLU A 125 -5.35 -12.53 14.65
CA GLU A 125 -4.24 -13.47 14.45
C GLU A 125 -4.19 -14.06 13.02
N GLN A 126 -5.35 -14.18 12.35
CA GLN A 126 -5.46 -14.82 11.03
C GLN A 126 -4.75 -14.03 9.91
N ILE A 127 -4.45 -12.74 10.12
CA ILE A 127 -3.74 -11.92 9.13
C ILE A 127 -2.23 -12.18 9.14
N ILE A 128 -1.66 -12.69 10.24
CA ILE A 128 -0.20 -12.88 10.37
C ILE A 128 0.36 -13.82 9.30
N PRO A 129 -0.23 -15.00 9.02
CA PRO A 129 0.26 -15.87 7.93
C PRO A 129 0.20 -15.20 6.56
N VAL A 130 -0.79 -14.33 6.32
CA VAL A 130 -0.91 -13.59 5.05
C VAL A 130 0.23 -12.58 4.91
N ILE A 131 0.50 -11.81 5.96
CA ILE A 131 1.60 -10.83 5.98
C ILE A 131 2.95 -11.54 5.83
N ASN A 132 3.15 -12.65 6.54
CA ASN A 132 4.37 -13.44 6.44
C ASN A 132 4.61 -13.96 5.01
N ARG A 133 3.56 -14.43 4.31
CA ARG A 133 3.68 -14.80 2.89
C ARG A 133 4.06 -13.61 2.01
N LEU A 134 3.45 -12.44 2.22
CA LEU A 134 3.82 -11.24 1.46
C LEU A 134 5.29 -10.85 1.66
N ILE A 135 5.79 -10.92 2.89
CA ILE A 135 7.19 -10.64 3.22
C ILE A 135 8.14 -11.60 2.48
N GLU A 136 7.74 -12.86 2.29
CA GLU A 136 8.58 -13.89 1.67
C GLU A 136 8.47 -13.93 0.14
N ASP A 137 7.26 -13.86 -0.39
CA ASP A 137 6.95 -14.11 -1.79
C ASP A 137 7.20 -12.86 -2.66
N VAL A 138 7.08 -11.66 -2.07
CA VAL A 138 7.20 -10.40 -2.81
C VAL A 138 8.51 -9.70 -2.48
N LYS A 139 9.27 -9.38 -3.54
CA LYS A 139 10.52 -8.62 -3.45
C LYS A 139 10.24 -7.13 -3.27
N PHE A 140 9.75 -6.75 -2.09
CA PHE A 140 9.60 -5.35 -1.73
C PHE A 140 10.98 -4.68 -1.65
N LYS A 141 11.03 -3.42 -2.08
CA LYS A 141 12.25 -2.62 -1.97
C LYS A 141 12.52 -2.16 -0.55
N GLN A 142 11.48 -2.10 0.28
CA GLN A 142 11.53 -1.78 1.69
C GLN A 142 10.34 -2.39 2.42
N ILE A 143 10.58 -2.93 3.61
CA ILE A 143 9.53 -3.32 4.56
C ILE A 143 9.64 -2.42 5.80
N CYS A 144 8.51 -1.89 6.25
CA CYS A 144 8.41 -1.04 7.43
C CYS A 144 7.36 -1.60 8.38
N TYR A 145 7.59 -1.46 9.69
CA TYR A 145 6.65 -1.85 10.74
C TYR A 145 6.28 -0.60 11.54
N SER A 146 4.98 -0.26 11.61
CA SER A 146 4.53 0.74 12.57
C SER A 146 4.18 0.10 13.91
N HIS A 147 4.37 0.88 14.95
CA HIS A 147 4.04 0.56 16.32
C HIS A 147 3.20 1.71 16.86
N ASP A 148 1.98 1.42 17.30
CA ASP A 148 1.32 2.29 18.27
C ASP A 148 2.15 2.29 19.55
N TRP A 149 2.49 3.46 20.06
CA TRP A 149 3.55 3.59 21.08
C TRP A 149 3.28 4.70 22.09
N HIS A 150 2.29 4.45 22.93
CA HIS A 150 1.68 5.48 23.79
C HIS A 150 2.38 5.64 25.15
N PRO A 151 2.65 6.89 25.60
CA PRO A 151 3.05 7.12 26.99
C PRO A 151 1.93 6.71 27.96
N GLU A 152 2.28 6.52 29.23
CA GLU A 152 1.36 6.10 30.28
C GLU A 152 0.15 7.05 30.44
N ASP A 153 0.35 8.35 30.22
CA ASP A 153 -0.64 9.41 30.38
C ASP A 153 -1.30 9.84 29.05
N HIS A 154 -1.25 8.96 28.03
CA HIS A 154 -1.73 9.26 26.69
C HIS A 154 -3.20 9.68 26.68
N ILE A 155 -3.50 10.70 25.86
CA ILE A 155 -4.81 11.37 25.80
C ILE A 155 -5.93 10.45 25.30
N SER A 156 -5.58 9.39 24.57
CA SER A 156 -6.55 8.44 24.01
C SER A 156 -7.10 7.46 25.04
N PHE A 157 -6.48 7.32 26.23
CA PHE A 157 -6.89 6.34 27.22
C PHE A 157 -8.02 6.85 28.10
N ILE A 158 -9.06 6.02 28.27
CA ILE A 158 -10.23 6.35 29.10
C ILE A 158 -9.86 6.66 30.55
N GLU A 159 -8.86 5.97 31.10
CA GLU A 159 -8.32 6.23 32.44
C GLU A 159 -7.74 7.64 32.59
N ASN A 160 -7.27 8.23 31.49
CA ASN A 160 -6.63 9.54 31.43
C ASN A 160 -7.58 10.67 31.03
N VAL A 161 -8.88 10.38 30.85
CA VAL A 161 -9.89 11.39 30.44
C VAL A 161 -9.94 12.60 31.36
N ARG A 162 -9.55 12.43 32.63
CA ARG A 162 -9.55 13.49 33.66
C ARG A 162 -8.29 14.33 33.70
N LEU A 163 -7.23 13.93 32.99
CA LEU A 163 -5.95 14.66 33.00
C LEU A 163 -6.04 15.98 32.23
N ARG A 164 -7.09 16.16 31.43
CA ARG A 164 -7.32 17.32 30.57
C ARG A 164 -8.78 17.75 30.67
N LYS A 165 -9.05 19.04 30.46
CA LYS A 165 -10.40 19.60 30.52
C LYS A 165 -11.21 19.13 29.31
N VAL A 166 -12.33 18.45 29.56
CA VAL A 166 -13.30 18.04 28.52
C VAL A 166 -14.39 19.09 28.41
N VAL A 167 -14.77 19.45 27.18
CA VAL A 167 -15.85 20.43 26.91
C VAL A 167 -17.03 19.82 26.18
N GLU A 168 -16.87 18.67 25.52
CA GLU A 168 -17.95 17.96 24.84
C GLU A 168 -17.77 16.45 24.99
N ILE A 169 -18.89 15.71 25.01
CA ILE A 169 -18.95 14.25 24.91
C ILE A 169 -19.92 13.90 23.79
N ASN A 170 -19.47 13.13 22.81
CA ASN A 170 -20.24 12.68 21.64
C ASN A 170 -20.95 13.84 20.93
N GLY A 171 -20.22 14.95 20.72
CA GLY A 171 -20.71 16.17 20.06
C GLY A 171 -21.69 17.01 20.89
N LYS A 172 -21.91 16.67 22.17
CA LYS A 172 -22.78 17.44 23.07
C LYS A 172 -21.93 18.19 24.10
N PRO A 173 -22.18 19.50 24.31
CA PRO A 173 -21.50 20.26 25.37
C PRO A 173 -21.63 19.57 26.73
N LEU A 174 -20.53 19.56 27.47
CA LEU A 174 -20.50 19.04 28.82
C LEU A 174 -21.29 19.99 29.73
N VAL A 175 -22.54 19.64 30.04
CA VAL A 175 -23.38 20.42 30.94
C VAL A 175 -23.01 20.10 32.37
N THR A 176 -22.43 21.06 33.09
CA THR A 176 -22.22 21.00 34.54
C THR A 176 -23.53 21.34 35.26
N SER A 177 -24.57 20.53 35.11
CA SER A 177 -25.68 20.54 36.06
C SER A 177 -25.29 19.71 37.29
N SER A 178 -26.08 19.78 38.36
CA SER A 178 -25.87 19.30 39.74
C SER A 178 -25.36 17.84 39.96
N ASP A 179 -25.01 17.10 38.91
CA ASP A 179 -24.25 15.86 38.99
C ASP A 179 -22.85 16.10 39.56
N ARG A 180 -22.47 15.29 40.55
CA ARG A 180 -21.18 15.44 41.27
C ARG A 180 -19.95 15.13 40.41
N ASP A 181 -20.12 14.51 39.24
CA ASP A 181 -19.04 14.19 38.32
C ASP A 181 -19.56 13.86 36.90
N PRO A 182 -19.56 14.83 35.96
CA PRO A 182 -20.10 14.61 34.61
C PRO A 182 -19.25 13.65 33.77
N LEU A 183 -17.97 13.42 34.13
CA LEU A 183 -17.08 12.51 33.39
C LEU A 183 -17.23 11.05 33.81
N ALA A 184 -17.90 10.76 34.94
CA ALA A 184 -18.18 9.39 35.37
C ALA A 184 -19.02 8.59 34.35
N LYS A 185 -19.68 9.28 33.40
CA LYS A 185 -20.51 8.68 32.35
C LYS A 185 -19.74 8.36 31.07
N VAL A 186 -18.51 8.87 30.90
CA VAL A 186 -17.69 8.63 29.70
C VAL A 186 -17.28 7.16 29.69
N LYS A 187 -17.43 6.51 28.54
CA LYS A 187 -17.12 5.10 28.32
C LYS A 187 -16.03 4.95 27.27
N VAL A 188 -15.45 3.75 27.24
CA VAL A 188 -14.64 3.33 26.10
C VAL A 188 -15.44 3.49 24.82
N PHE A 189 -14.78 3.96 23.76
CA PHE A 189 -15.30 4.31 22.43
C PHE A 189 -16.15 5.58 22.34
N ASP A 190 -16.45 6.26 23.44
CA ASP A 190 -16.99 7.63 23.37
C ASP A 190 -15.97 8.56 22.74
N ILE A 191 -16.46 9.63 22.12
CA ILE A 191 -15.66 10.73 21.61
C ILE A 191 -15.75 11.89 22.58
N VAL A 192 -14.62 12.43 23.03
CA VAL A 192 -14.57 13.63 23.87
C VAL A 192 -13.82 14.74 23.14
N THR A 193 -14.20 15.99 23.40
CA THR A 193 -13.45 17.16 22.93
C THR A 193 -12.68 17.76 24.11
N PHE A 194 -11.36 17.77 24.01
CA PHE A 194 -10.48 18.42 24.99
C PHE A 194 -10.29 19.91 24.67
N ASP A 195 -10.34 20.73 25.72
CA ASP A 195 -10.14 22.19 25.66
C ASP A 195 -8.65 22.54 25.61
N LEU A 196 -8.02 22.18 24.49
CA LEU A 196 -6.63 22.51 24.15
C LEU A 196 -6.61 23.55 23.00
N PRO A 197 -5.48 24.20 22.72
CA PRO A 197 -5.30 25.01 21.52
C PRO A 197 -4.48 24.26 20.43
N PRO A 198 -5.09 23.78 19.32
CA PRO A 198 -6.53 23.77 19.02
C PRO A 198 -7.27 22.71 19.83
N LYS A 199 -8.60 22.80 19.87
CA LYS A 199 -9.43 21.78 20.51
C LYS A 199 -9.18 20.44 19.83
N ILE A 200 -9.12 19.37 20.60
CA ILE A 200 -8.82 18.04 20.10
C ILE A 200 -10.02 17.14 20.35
N GLU A 201 -10.63 16.64 19.29
CA GLU A 201 -11.59 15.55 19.34
C GLU A 201 -10.82 14.23 19.46
N GLN A 202 -11.17 13.39 20.44
CA GLN A 202 -10.48 12.15 20.74
C GLN A 202 -11.46 11.04 21.06
N LYS A 203 -11.35 9.92 20.35
CA LYS A 203 -12.02 8.68 20.72
C LYS A 203 -11.31 8.03 21.91
N MET A 204 -12.05 7.67 22.95
CA MET A 204 -11.50 7.03 24.13
C MET A 204 -11.31 5.53 23.90
N TRP A 205 -10.17 5.00 24.31
CA TRP A 205 -9.81 3.59 24.18
C TRP A 205 -9.44 3.02 25.56
N PRO A 206 -9.47 1.69 25.73
CA PRO A 206 -8.77 1.06 26.84
C PRO A 206 -7.29 1.44 26.78
N LYS A 207 -6.56 1.29 27.89
CA LYS A 207 -5.09 1.43 27.85
C LYS A 207 -4.50 0.32 26.97
N HIS A 208 -3.67 0.67 26.00
CA HIS A 208 -3.07 -0.27 25.04
C HIS A 208 -1.74 0.28 24.54
N CYS A 209 -0.90 -0.61 24.03
CA CYS A 209 0.36 -0.31 23.35
C CYS A 209 1.23 0.70 24.11
N VAL A 210 1.28 0.55 25.43
CA VAL A 210 2.07 1.43 26.31
C VAL A 210 3.55 1.18 26.08
N GLN A 211 4.34 2.25 25.99
CA GLN A 211 5.77 2.15 25.71
C GLN A 211 6.48 1.15 26.63
N ASN A 212 7.30 0.30 26.03
CA ASN A 212 8.12 -0.72 26.71
C ASN A 212 7.33 -1.82 27.42
N THR A 213 6.04 -1.98 27.12
CA THR A 213 5.23 -3.10 27.63
C THR A 213 5.16 -4.25 26.62
N SER A 214 4.79 -5.44 27.08
CA SER A 214 4.57 -6.59 26.20
C SER A 214 3.41 -6.34 25.22
N GLY A 215 2.40 -5.57 25.62
CA GLY A 215 1.25 -5.23 24.77
C GLY A 215 1.66 -4.44 23.52
N ALA A 216 2.69 -3.60 23.65
CA ALA A 216 3.21 -2.77 22.56
C ALA A 216 4.25 -3.48 21.68
N ALA A 217 4.68 -4.70 22.02
CA ALA A 217 5.58 -5.45 21.15
C ALA A 217 4.82 -5.99 19.92
N LEU A 218 5.52 -6.12 18.79
CA LEU A 218 5.01 -6.90 17.65
C LEU A 218 4.71 -8.34 18.09
N HIS A 219 3.70 -8.94 17.47
CA HIS A 219 3.36 -10.33 17.74
C HIS A 219 4.52 -11.25 17.40
N SER A 220 4.76 -12.28 18.22
CA SER A 220 5.92 -13.18 18.08
C SER A 220 5.95 -13.94 16.75
N ASP A 221 4.77 -14.17 16.18
CA ASP A 221 4.61 -14.97 14.96
C ASP A 221 4.77 -14.13 13.69
N LEU A 222 4.85 -12.80 13.82
CA LEU A 222 5.13 -11.91 12.70
C LEU A 222 6.61 -11.99 12.33
N LYS A 223 6.89 -12.27 11.06
CA LYS A 223 8.25 -12.20 10.53
C LYS A 223 8.70 -10.75 10.47
N VAL A 224 9.88 -10.48 11.01
CA VAL A 224 10.51 -9.16 10.99
C VAL A 224 11.79 -9.23 10.17
N GLU A 225 11.82 -8.53 9.05
CA GLU A 225 13.02 -8.46 8.20
C GLU A 225 14.13 -7.65 8.88
N SER A 226 15.37 -8.15 8.84
CA SER A 226 16.53 -7.48 9.48
C SER A 226 16.84 -6.07 8.97
N ALA A 227 16.53 -5.77 7.70
CA ALA A 227 16.76 -4.48 7.07
C ALA A 227 15.51 -3.56 7.10
N SER A 228 14.55 -3.86 7.97
CA SER A 228 13.30 -3.11 8.06
C SER A 228 13.43 -1.81 8.86
N PHE A 229 12.50 -0.89 8.61
CA PHE A 229 12.35 0.32 9.42
C PHE A 229 11.22 0.15 10.44
N HIS A 230 11.46 0.62 11.65
CA HIS A 230 10.46 0.66 12.72
C HIS A 230 10.03 2.11 12.95
N ILE A 231 8.72 2.33 12.90
CA ILE A 231 8.11 3.67 13.04
C ILE A 231 7.19 3.63 14.26
N TYR A 232 7.47 4.44 15.26
CA TYR A 232 6.67 4.56 16.47
C TYR A 232 5.76 5.78 16.34
N LYS A 233 4.46 5.60 16.60
CA LYS A 233 3.43 6.65 16.45
C LYS A 233 2.54 6.77 17.69
#